data_AF-A0A1M6SXL1-F1
#
_entry.id   AF-A0A1M6SXL1-F1
#
_cell.length_a   1.000
_cell.length_b   1.000
_cell.length_c   1.000
_cell.angle_alpha   90.00
_cell.angle_beta   90.00
_cell.angle_gamma   90.00
#
_symmetry.space_group_name_H-M   'P 1'
#
loop_
_entity.id
_entity.type
_entity.pdbx_description
1 polymer ?
#
loop_
_entity_poly.entity_id
_entity_poly.type
_entity_poly.pdbx_seq_one_letter_code
_entity_poly.pdbx_strand_id
1 'polypeptide(L)'
;MRKINLVKAAAMALCLATASNAELRSASFTPDEPEKKAWSAFLGVDGGNALIARDGTIFTNLRIGIEWNSMISTGLFATLFVDNVLNHHVSPAQMVNYKAYGAVIEVTPFRKDLFSISIPVKVAGGVVNAMDRGEGAFSPEDYFFTADAALHFNYRITKMLEVSIGGGYRAFAGIEENNLENSDFNTPFGELRFTIKE
;
A
#
# COMPACT_ATOMS: atom_id res chain seq x y z
N MET A 1 -7.07 -26.87 -9.10
CA MET A 1 -6.30 -25.60 -9.01
C MET A 1 -7.09 -24.48 -9.67
N ARG A 2 -7.71 -23.57 -8.90
CA ARG A 2 -8.49 -22.44 -9.43
C ARG A 2 -7.56 -21.29 -9.79
N LYS A 3 -7.30 -21.09 -11.08
CA LYS A 3 -6.73 -19.85 -11.62
C LYS A 3 -7.76 -18.73 -11.40
N ILE A 4 -7.58 -17.93 -10.36
CA ILE A 4 -8.27 -16.65 -10.27
C ILE A 4 -7.57 -15.75 -11.27
N ASN A 5 -8.15 -15.68 -12.48
CA ASN A 5 -7.65 -14.87 -13.58
C ASN A 5 -7.45 -13.42 -13.11
N LEU A 6 -6.22 -12.89 -13.24
CA LEU A 6 -5.91 -11.46 -13.05
C LEU A 6 -6.89 -10.56 -13.79
N VAL A 7 -7.44 -11.02 -14.92
CA VAL A 7 -8.50 -10.35 -15.69
C VAL A 7 -9.77 -10.13 -14.87
N LYS A 8 -10.15 -11.04 -13.97
CA LYS A 8 -11.33 -10.88 -13.09
C LYS A 8 -11.07 -9.90 -11.96
N ALA A 9 -9.85 -9.85 -11.42
CA ALA A 9 -9.47 -8.86 -10.41
C ALA A 9 -9.38 -7.45 -11.02
N ALA A 10 -8.77 -7.33 -12.20
CA ALA A 10 -8.73 -6.10 -12.98
C ALA A 10 -10.13 -5.66 -13.42
N ALA A 11 -11.01 -6.58 -13.83
CA ALA A 11 -12.39 -6.29 -14.16
C ALA A 11 -13.21 -5.86 -12.94
N MET A 12 -12.96 -6.44 -11.75
CA MET A 12 -13.63 -6.03 -10.52
C MET A 12 -13.16 -4.64 -10.06
N ALA A 13 -11.87 -4.33 -10.19
CA ALA A 13 -11.33 -2.99 -9.97
C ALA A 13 -11.86 -1.96 -10.99
N LEU A 14 -12.00 -2.34 -12.26
CA LEU A 14 -12.63 -1.48 -13.28
C LEU A 14 -14.14 -1.31 -13.02
N CYS A 15 -14.87 -2.35 -12.61
CA CYS A 15 -16.30 -2.25 -12.34
C CYS A 15 -16.60 -1.38 -11.12
N LEU A 16 -15.76 -1.44 -10.08
CA LEU A 16 -15.82 -0.53 -8.94
C LEU A 16 -15.49 0.92 -9.35
N ALA A 17 -14.57 1.13 -10.30
CA ALA A 17 -14.31 2.46 -10.87
C ALA A 17 -15.47 2.97 -11.75
N THR A 18 -16.25 2.09 -12.38
CA THR A 18 -17.40 2.49 -13.23
C THR A 18 -18.68 2.78 -12.46
N ALA A 19 -18.87 2.23 -11.27
CA ALA A 19 -20.04 2.53 -10.43
C ALA A 19 -19.96 3.93 -9.77
N SER A 20 -18.78 4.56 -9.79
CA SER A 20 -18.57 5.94 -9.32
C SER A 20 -18.73 7.01 -10.42
N ASN A 21 -19.05 6.61 -11.66
CA ASN A 21 -19.21 7.52 -12.80
C ASN A 21 -20.65 8.00 -12.98
N ALA A 22 -21.23 8.59 -11.94
CA ALA A 22 -22.34 9.51 -12.09
C ALA A 22 -21.82 10.91 -11.72
N GLU A 23 -21.51 11.68 -12.75
CA GLU A 23 -21.14 13.11 -12.73
C GLU A 23 -19.65 13.47 -12.59
N LEU A 24 -18.82 12.90 -13.48
CA LEU A 24 -17.58 13.55 -13.92
C LEU A 24 -17.91 14.69 -14.90
N ARG A 25 -18.44 15.81 -14.41
CA ARG A 25 -18.50 17.07 -15.17
C ARG A 25 -17.36 17.99 -14.72
N SER A 26 -16.55 18.40 -15.70
CA SER A 26 -15.57 19.47 -15.59
C SER A 26 -16.28 20.76 -15.15
N ALA A 27 -16.30 21.03 -13.86
CA ALA A 27 -16.63 22.31 -13.28
C ALA A 27 -15.43 22.73 -12.43
N SER A 28 -14.93 23.94 -12.67
CA SER A 28 -13.91 24.60 -11.85
C SER A 28 -14.28 24.45 -10.38
N PHE A 29 -13.51 23.64 -9.65
CA PHE A 29 -13.76 23.39 -8.24
C PHE A 29 -13.32 24.60 -7.41
N THR A 30 -14.30 25.32 -6.90
CA THR A 30 -14.13 26.20 -5.74
C THR A 30 -14.47 25.38 -4.48
N PRO A 31 -13.57 25.29 -3.49
CA PRO A 31 -13.87 24.58 -2.25
C PRO A 31 -14.95 25.35 -1.47
N ASP A 32 -16.18 24.85 -1.50
CA ASP A 32 -17.23 25.30 -0.59
C ASP A 32 -16.87 24.90 0.85
N GLU A 33 -17.25 25.74 1.83
CA GLU A 33 -17.04 25.46 3.25
C GLU A 33 -17.70 24.12 3.63
N PRO A 34 -16.94 23.15 4.19
CA PRO A 34 -17.48 21.82 4.45
C PRO A 34 -18.48 21.86 5.60
N GLU A 35 -19.70 21.36 5.36
CA GLU A 35 -20.57 20.84 6.43
C GLU A 35 -19.76 19.83 7.26
N LYS A 36 -19.69 20.06 8.58
CA LYS A 36 -18.97 19.20 9.52
C LYS A 36 -19.62 17.81 9.62
N LYS A 37 -19.30 16.91 8.69
CA LYS A 37 -19.40 15.47 8.98
C LYS A 37 -18.34 15.09 10.01
N ALA A 38 -18.76 14.43 11.07
CA ALA A 38 -17.90 14.04 12.19
C ALA A 38 -16.89 12.93 11.84
N TRP A 39 -17.12 12.21 10.74
CA TRP A 39 -16.21 11.22 10.19
C TRP A 39 -16.57 10.97 8.73
N SER A 40 -15.60 10.49 7.93
CA SER A 40 -15.87 9.96 6.60
C SER A 40 -15.08 8.70 6.31
N ALA A 41 -15.61 7.83 5.46
CA ALA A 41 -14.91 6.62 5.04
C ALA A 41 -13.95 6.95 3.90
N PHE A 42 -12.86 6.20 3.81
CA PHE A 42 -11.96 6.25 2.67
C PHE A 42 -11.64 4.85 2.12
N LEU A 43 -11.40 4.81 0.82
CA LEU A 43 -10.84 3.69 0.08
C LEU A 43 -9.59 4.19 -0.65
N GLY A 44 -8.48 3.49 -0.48
CA GLY A 44 -7.22 3.84 -1.10
C GLY A 44 -6.57 2.69 -1.83
N VAL A 45 -5.89 3.01 -2.92
CA VAL A 45 -4.92 2.12 -3.56
C VAL A 45 -3.60 2.88 -3.63
N ASP A 46 -2.53 2.22 -3.23
CA ASP A 46 -1.18 2.78 -3.33
C ASP A 46 -0.22 1.74 -3.85
N GLY A 47 0.86 2.20 -4.45
CA GLY A 47 1.90 1.34 -4.95
C GLY A 47 3.18 2.11 -5.12
N GLY A 48 4.28 1.38 -5.15
CA GLY A 48 5.57 1.98 -4.98
C GLY A 48 6.70 1.02 -5.23
N ASN A 49 7.92 1.54 -5.16
CA ASN A 49 9.13 0.76 -5.27
C ASN A 49 9.81 0.61 -3.91
N ALA A 50 10.33 -0.57 -3.65
CA ALA A 50 11.11 -0.92 -2.47
C ALA A 50 12.29 -1.81 -2.89
N LEU A 51 13.26 -2.00 -2.00
CA LEU A 51 14.33 -2.97 -2.16
C LEU A 51 14.06 -4.14 -1.22
N ILE A 52 13.92 -5.34 -1.77
CA ILE A 52 13.76 -6.56 -0.97
C ILE A 52 14.74 -7.59 -1.46
N ALA A 53 15.46 -8.23 -0.54
CA ALA A 53 16.55 -9.16 -0.86
C ALA A 53 17.57 -8.53 -1.84
N ARG A 54 17.77 -7.20 -1.71
CA ARG A 54 18.62 -6.36 -2.59
C ARG A 54 18.15 -6.29 -4.06
N ASP A 55 16.95 -6.75 -4.35
CA ASP A 55 16.30 -6.62 -5.65
C ASP A 55 15.21 -5.54 -5.62
N GLY A 56 15.05 -4.83 -6.74
CA GLY A 56 14.02 -3.82 -6.90
C GLY A 56 12.65 -4.48 -7.01
N THR A 57 11.71 -4.07 -6.17
CA THR A 57 10.36 -4.65 -6.17
C THR A 57 9.28 -3.58 -6.20
N ILE A 58 8.21 -3.86 -6.93
CA ILE A 58 6.98 -3.08 -6.90
C ILE A 58 5.99 -3.71 -5.92
N PHE A 59 5.50 -2.89 -4.98
CA PHE A 59 4.39 -3.25 -4.12
C PHE A 59 3.11 -2.52 -4.52
N THR A 60 1.98 -3.13 -4.19
CA THR A 60 0.66 -2.50 -4.19
C THR A 60 -0.02 -2.76 -2.85
N ASN A 61 -0.71 -1.77 -2.32
CA ASN A 61 -1.60 -1.90 -1.17
C ASN A 61 -3.03 -1.53 -1.54
N LEU A 62 -3.96 -2.24 -0.92
CA LEU A 62 -5.36 -1.83 -0.82
C LEU A 62 -5.61 -1.36 0.61
N ARG A 63 -6.19 -0.17 0.78
CA ARG A 63 -6.46 0.46 2.08
C ARG A 63 -7.93 0.82 2.23
N ILE A 64 -8.48 0.59 3.41
CA ILE A 64 -9.82 1.04 3.79
C ILE A 64 -9.77 1.66 5.18
N GLY A 65 -10.57 2.67 5.45
CA GLY A 65 -10.57 3.27 6.78
C GLY A 65 -11.51 4.43 6.96
N ILE A 66 -11.25 5.19 8.01
CA ILE A 66 -12.06 6.31 8.50
C ILE A 66 -11.15 7.54 8.67
N GLU A 67 -11.53 8.66 8.07
CA GLU A 67 -11.05 10.00 8.42
C GLU A 67 -11.90 10.49 9.60
N TRP A 68 -11.30 10.57 10.78
CA TRP A 68 -12.00 10.99 12.01
C TRP A 68 -12.15 12.51 12.08
N ASN A 69 -11.18 13.22 11.52
CA ASN A 69 -11.18 14.67 11.39
C ASN A 69 -10.11 15.06 10.36
N SER A 70 -9.93 16.37 10.14
CA SER A 70 -8.95 16.88 9.17
C SER A 70 -7.49 16.54 9.47
N MET A 71 -7.17 16.08 10.69
CA MET A 71 -5.82 15.77 11.15
C MET A 71 -5.55 14.28 11.32
N ILE A 72 -6.55 13.42 11.52
CA ILE A 72 -6.34 12.02 11.89
C ILE A 72 -7.24 11.11 11.06
N SER A 73 -6.62 10.10 10.45
CA SER A 73 -7.31 8.97 9.85
C SER A 73 -6.70 7.65 10.32
N THR A 74 -7.52 6.60 10.34
CA THR A 74 -7.08 5.24 10.66
C THR A 74 -7.68 4.25 9.68
N GLY A 75 -7.00 3.14 9.43
CA GLY A 75 -7.51 2.12 8.52
C GLY A 75 -6.79 0.79 8.63
N LEU A 76 -7.20 -0.11 7.75
CA LEU A 76 -6.57 -1.38 7.51
C LEU A 76 -5.99 -1.39 6.10
N PHE A 77 -4.95 -2.20 5.91
CA PHE A 77 -4.35 -2.39 4.60
C PHE A 77 -3.95 -3.84 4.35
N ALA A 78 -3.90 -4.19 3.07
CA ALA A 78 -3.37 -5.45 2.58
C ALA A 78 -2.32 -5.15 1.50
N THR A 79 -1.12 -5.72 1.65
CA THR A 79 0.00 -5.58 0.71
C THR A 79 0.15 -6.81 -0.15
N LEU A 80 0.37 -6.58 -1.44
CA LEU A 80 0.75 -7.58 -2.42
C LEU A 80 1.99 -7.06 -3.17
N PHE A 81 3.06 -7.85 -3.22
CA PHE A 81 4.14 -7.59 -4.17
C PHE A 81 3.72 -8.06 -5.56
N VAL A 82 4.01 -7.23 -6.54
CA VAL A 82 3.64 -7.45 -7.94
C VAL A 82 4.79 -8.10 -8.71
N ASP A 83 6.03 -7.93 -8.25
CA ASP A 83 7.22 -8.44 -8.92
C ASP A 83 7.72 -9.79 -8.37
N ASN A 84 8.39 -10.54 -9.25
CA ASN A 84 9.13 -11.75 -8.90
C ASN A 84 10.44 -11.38 -8.21
N VAL A 85 10.39 -11.11 -6.91
CA VAL A 85 11.59 -10.87 -6.10
C VAL A 85 12.41 -12.16 -6.02
N LEU A 86 13.72 -12.07 -6.27
CA LEU A 86 14.63 -13.21 -6.23
C LEU A 86 15.56 -13.15 -5.03
N ASN A 87 15.61 -14.22 -4.24
CA ASN A 87 16.64 -14.43 -3.22
C ASN A 87 17.92 -14.95 -3.90
N HIS A 88 18.94 -14.09 -3.99
CA HIS A 88 20.24 -14.41 -4.57
C HIS A 88 21.26 -15.01 -3.58
N HIS A 89 20.91 -15.15 -2.30
CA HIS A 89 21.79 -15.77 -1.30
C HIS A 89 21.86 -17.30 -1.42
N VAL A 90 20.99 -17.89 -2.24
CA VAL A 90 20.93 -19.33 -2.51
C VAL A 90 21.03 -19.61 -4.01
N SER A 91 21.61 -20.76 -4.36
CA SER A 91 21.74 -21.22 -5.74
C SER A 91 21.04 -22.58 -5.90
N PRO A 92 20.00 -22.69 -6.74
CA PRO A 92 19.46 -21.66 -7.65
C PRO A 92 18.67 -20.55 -6.92
N ALA A 93 18.58 -19.36 -7.52
CA ALA A 93 17.84 -18.25 -6.93
C ALA A 93 16.35 -18.59 -6.74
N GLN A 94 15.83 -18.27 -5.56
CA GLN A 94 14.46 -18.58 -5.14
C GLN A 94 13.53 -17.39 -5.36
N MET A 95 12.28 -17.65 -5.74
CA MET A 95 11.24 -16.62 -5.79
C MET A 95 10.71 -16.32 -4.39
N VAL A 96 10.60 -15.05 -4.03
CA VAL A 96 10.06 -14.60 -2.75
C VAL A 96 8.62 -14.14 -2.96
N ASN A 97 7.67 -14.85 -2.35
CA ASN A 97 6.27 -14.46 -2.30
C ASN A 97 5.97 -13.86 -0.94
N TYR A 98 5.44 -12.64 -0.93
CA TYR A 98 5.14 -11.92 0.30
C TYR A 98 3.70 -11.43 0.31
N LYS A 99 3.10 -11.52 1.48
CA LYS A 99 1.79 -10.94 1.80
C LYS A 99 1.84 -10.35 3.19
N ALA A 100 1.31 -9.14 3.34
CA ALA A 100 1.19 -8.49 4.64
C ALA A 100 -0.19 -7.87 4.82
N TYR A 101 -0.66 -7.86 6.06
CA TYR A 101 -1.91 -7.24 6.46
C TYR A 101 -1.66 -6.44 7.72
N GLY A 102 -2.28 -5.27 7.81
CA GLY A 102 -1.96 -4.38 8.91
C GLY A 102 -2.94 -3.25 9.11
N ALA A 103 -2.55 -2.38 10.03
CA ALA A 103 -3.26 -1.17 10.36
C ALA A 103 -2.42 0.05 10.00
N VAL A 104 -3.09 1.12 9.62
CA VAL A 104 -2.49 2.43 9.34
C VAL A 104 -3.13 3.47 10.25
N ILE A 105 -2.29 4.33 10.80
CA ILE A 105 -2.69 5.63 11.34
C ILE A 105 -2.01 6.70 10.50
N GLU A 106 -2.73 7.74 10.14
CA GLU A 106 -2.18 8.83 9.37
C GLU A 106 -2.54 10.16 10.02
N VAL A 107 -1.50 10.97 10.24
CA VAL A 107 -1.60 12.31 10.81
C VAL A 107 -1.37 13.33 9.70
N THR A 108 -2.24 14.32 9.59
CA THR A 108 -2.13 15.42 8.62
C THR A 108 -1.80 16.72 9.36
N PRO A 109 -0.53 16.97 9.69
CA PRO A 109 -0.13 18.16 10.46
C PRO A 109 -0.34 19.47 9.69
N PHE A 110 -0.42 19.42 8.36
CA PHE A 110 -0.58 20.61 7.53
C PHE A 110 -1.62 20.40 6.44
N ARG A 111 -2.56 21.33 6.31
CA ARG A 111 -3.56 21.37 5.24
C ARG A 111 -3.83 22.82 4.85
N LYS A 112 -3.74 23.11 3.56
CA LYS A 112 -4.05 24.41 2.97
C LYS A 112 -4.71 24.20 1.60
N ASP A 113 -5.95 24.66 1.46
CA ASP A 113 -6.74 24.54 0.24
C ASP A 113 -6.81 23.08 -0.26
N LEU A 114 -6.26 22.81 -1.45
CA LEU A 114 -6.22 21.48 -2.07
C LEU A 114 -5.01 20.65 -1.62
N PHE A 115 -4.05 21.25 -0.91
CA PHE A 115 -2.80 20.62 -0.58
C PHE A 115 -2.73 20.25 0.90
N SER A 116 -2.14 19.10 1.21
CA SER A 116 -1.81 18.74 2.58
C SER A 116 -0.54 17.91 2.67
N ILE A 117 0.07 17.90 3.85
CA ILE A 117 1.20 17.04 4.17
C ILE A 117 0.72 16.08 5.23
N SER A 118 0.95 14.79 5.01
CA SER A 118 0.60 13.75 5.97
C SER A 118 1.72 12.78 6.26
N ILE A 119 1.63 12.15 7.42
CA ILE A 119 2.60 11.22 7.96
C ILE A 119 1.84 9.92 8.27
N PRO A 120 1.78 8.97 7.32
CA PRO A 120 1.23 7.66 7.59
C PRO A 120 2.26 6.80 8.33
N VAL A 121 1.79 6.12 9.37
CA VAL A 121 2.50 5.08 10.10
C VAL A 121 1.72 3.78 9.92
N LYS A 122 2.39 2.76 9.37
CA LYS A 122 1.81 1.44 9.10
C LYS A 122 2.47 0.41 9.99
N VAL A 123 1.70 -0.51 10.55
CA VAL A 123 2.21 -1.72 11.19
C VAL A 123 1.49 -2.92 10.59
N ALA A 124 2.23 -3.96 10.27
CA ALA A 124 1.67 -5.17 9.66
C ALA A 124 2.35 -6.44 10.16
N GLY A 125 1.60 -7.53 10.09
CA GLY A 125 2.13 -8.88 10.14
C GLY A 125 1.95 -9.54 8.77
N GLY A 126 2.81 -10.47 8.44
CA GLY A 126 2.73 -11.15 7.16
C GLY A 126 3.49 -12.46 7.11
N VAL A 127 3.43 -13.07 5.92
CA VAL A 127 4.13 -14.30 5.60
C VAL A 127 4.99 -14.09 4.37
N VAL A 128 6.22 -14.61 4.44
CA VAL A 128 7.16 -14.65 3.33
C VAL A 128 7.51 -16.10 3.04
N ASN A 129 7.33 -16.49 1.78
CA ASN A 129 7.61 -17.84 1.30
C ASN A 129 8.68 -17.75 0.20
N ALA A 130 9.82 -18.40 0.41
CA ALA A 130 10.77 -18.65 -0.66
C ALA A 130 10.30 -19.87 -1.47
N MET A 131 10.40 -19.83 -2.79
CA MET A 131 9.98 -20.94 -3.66
C MET A 131 11.08 -21.23 -4.68
N ASP A 132 11.49 -22.49 -4.79
CA ASP A 132 12.43 -22.90 -5.83
C ASP A 132 11.81 -22.74 -7.22
N ARG A 133 12.62 -22.29 -8.18
CA ARG A 133 12.18 -22.15 -9.58
C ARG A 133 11.82 -23.52 -10.16
N GLY A 134 10.52 -23.82 -10.24
CA GLY A 134 9.99 -24.96 -10.98
C GLY A 134 9.52 -26.14 -10.13
N GLU A 135 9.72 -26.12 -8.81
CA GLU A 135 9.18 -27.15 -7.92
C GLU A 135 7.95 -26.63 -7.15
N GLY A 136 6.90 -27.45 -7.12
CA GLY A 136 5.69 -27.18 -6.32
C GLY A 136 5.87 -27.49 -4.83
N ALA A 137 7.10 -27.51 -4.34
CA ALA A 137 7.44 -27.82 -2.97
C ALA A 137 7.39 -26.53 -2.12
N PHE A 138 6.59 -26.57 -1.05
CA PHE A 138 6.47 -25.51 -0.06
C PHE A 138 7.78 -25.43 0.74
N SER A 139 8.52 -24.32 0.58
CA SER A 139 9.64 -23.95 1.45
C SER A 139 9.12 -23.25 2.72
N PRO A 140 9.95 -23.06 3.77
CA PRO A 140 9.53 -22.51 5.06
C PRO A 140 8.73 -21.22 4.91
N GLU A 141 7.60 -21.14 5.60
CA GLU A 141 6.84 -19.91 5.76
C GLU A 141 7.42 -19.14 6.93
N ASP A 142 8.07 -18.02 6.65
CA ASP A 142 8.52 -17.10 7.69
C ASP A 142 7.43 -16.07 7.99
N TYR A 143 7.18 -15.87 9.28
CA TYR A 143 6.26 -14.86 9.76
C TYR A 143 7.05 -13.63 10.17
N PHE A 144 6.68 -12.49 9.61
CA PHE A 144 7.36 -11.24 9.91
C PHE A 144 6.38 -10.19 10.41
N PHE A 145 6.94 -9.19 11.08
CA PHE A 145 6.31 -7.91 11.35
C PHE A 145 7.00 -6.81 10.55
N THR A 146 6.22 -5.82 10.12
CA THR A 146 6.72 -4.61 9.47
C THR A 146 6.20 -3.38 10.18
N ALA A 147 7.02 -2.33 10.17
CA ALA A 147 6.64 -1.00 10.55
C ALA A 147 7.13 -0.01 9.48
N ASP A 148 6.21 0.82 8.98
CA ASP A 148 6.52 1.89 8.02
C ASP A 148 6.26 3.24 8.67
N ALA A 149 7.15 4.19 8.38
CA ALA A 149 6.88 5.61 8.58
C ALA A 149 7.24 6.36 7.29
N ALA A 150 6.33 7.23 6.82
CA ALA A 150 6.52 7.96 5.57
C ALA A 150 6.06 9.42 5.69
N LEU A 151 6.47 10.21 4.71
CA LEU A 151 6.01 11.57 4.48
C LEU A 151 5.33 11.65 3.12
N HIS A 152 4.11 12.18 3.09
CA HIS A 152 3.27 12.25 1.90
C HIS A 152 2.86 13.69 1.63
N PHE A 153 2.96 14.07 0.36
CA PHE A 153 2.42 15.31 -0.18
C PHE A 153 1.14 14.98 -0.92
N ASN A 154 0.02 15.44 -0.40
CA ASN A 154 -1.31 15.15 -0.91
C ASN A 154 -1.85 16.34 -1.69
N TYR A 155 -2.49 16.05 -2.81
CA TYR A 155 -3.19 17.02 -3.63
C TYR A 155 -4.59 16.52 -3.96
N ARG A 156 -5.59 17.31 -3.61
CA ARG A 156 -7.00 17.02 -3.87
C ARG A 156 -7.33 17.40 -5.32
N ILE A 157 -7.56 16.39 -6.15
CA ILE A 157 -7.86 16.55 -7.59
C ILE A 157 -9.34 16.84 -7.79
N THR A 158 -10.21 16.16 -7.04
CA THR A 158 -11.67 16.37 -7.07
C THR A 158 -12.22 16.44 -5.65
N LYS A 159 -13.54 16.67 -5.49
CA LYS A 159 -14.18 16.65 -4.16
C LYS A 159 -13.85 15.38 -3.36
N MET A 160 -13.71 14.24 -4.05
CA MET A 160 -13.50 12.93 -3.43
C MET A 160 -12.09 12.35 -3.64
N LEU A 161 -11.44 12.69 -4.75
CA LEU A 161 -10.15 12.10 -5.14
C LEU A 161 -8.98 12.93 -4.63
N GLU A 162 -8.12 12.28 -3.85
CA GLU A 162 -6.83 12.79 -3.42
C GLU A 162 -5.71 11.90 -3.98
N VAL A 163 -4.72 12.55 -4.59
CA VAL A 163 -3.49 11.90 -5.08
C VAL A 163 -2.36 12.31 -4.17
N SER A 164 -1.58 11.34 -3.72
CA SER A 164 -0.40 11.58 -2.89
C SER A 164 0.84 11.01 -3.54
N ILE A 165 1.93 11.77 -3.44
CA ILE A 165 3.28 11.27 -3.70
C ILE A 165 4.07 11.37 -2.41
N GLY A 166 4.82 10.33 -2.10
CA GLY A 166 5.55 10.27 -0.84
C GLY A 166 6.57 9.16 -0.83
N GLY A 167 7.15 8.98 0.35
CA GLY A 167 8.12 7.94 0.58
C GLY A 167 8.49 7.89 2.05
N GLY A 168 9.14 6.80 2.41
CA GLY A 168 9.43 6.52 3.79
C GLY A 168 10.45 5.42 3.94
N TYR A 169 10.48 4.86 5.14
CA TYR A 169 11.31 3.73 5.48
C TYR A 169 10.45 2.62 6.06
N ARG A 170 10.70 1.39 5.62
CA ARG A 170 10.08 0.17 6.12
C ARG A 170 11.12 -0.63 6.89
N ALA A 171 10.78 -0.97 8.12
CA ALA A 171 11.54 -1.87 8.97
C ALA A 171 10.84 -3.22 9.08
N PHE A 172 11.62 -4.29 9.11
CA PHE A 172 11.21 -5.67 9.24
C PHE A 172 11.75 -6.29 10.53
N ALA A 173 10.98 -7.24 11.07
CA ALA A 173 11.37 -8.07 12.20
C ALA A 173 10.80 -9.48 12.04
N GLY A 174 11.56 -10.51 12.43
CA GLY A 174 11.11 -11.91 12.42
C GLY A 174 11.46 -12.71 11.16
N ILE A 175 12.25 -12.16 10.23
CA ILE A 175 12.79 -12.92 9.09
C ILE A 175 14.12 -13.55 9.52
N GLU A 176 14.19 -14.88 9.50
CA GLU A 176 15.35 -15.64 9.97
C GLU A 176 15.66 -16.89 9.09
N GLU A 177 14.77 -17.29 8.18
CA GLU A 177 14.94 -18.48 7.35
C GLU A 177 15.60 -18.19 5.99
N ASN A 178 16.19 -19.22 5.37
CA ASN A 178 16.75 -19.18 4.01
C ASN A 178 17.91 -18.17 3.80
N ASN A 179 18.75 -17.95 4.81
CA ASN A 179 19.84 -16.95 4.82
C ASN A 179 19.35 -15.52 4.54
N LEU A 180 18.10 -15.23 4.90
CA LEU A 180 17.52 -13.91 4.83
C LEU A 180 17.51 -13.31 6.24
N GLU A 181 17.98 -12.08 6.35
CA GLU A 181 17.92 -11.32 7.59
C GLU A 181 17.00 -10.11 7.43
N ASN A 182 16.46 -9.59 8.54
CA ASN A 182 15.64 -8.38 8.52
C ASN A 182 16.27 -7.21 7.76
N SER A 183 17.61 -7.06 7.80
CA SER A 183 18.34 -6.02 7.08
C SER A 183 18.23 -6.11 5.56
N ASP A 184 17.98 -7.30 5.01
CA ASP A 184 17.81 -7.47 3.56
C ASP A 184 16.43 -6.99 3.06
N PHE A 185 15.51 -6.69 3.99
CA PHE A 185 14.16 -6.22 3.72
C PHE A 185 13.94 -4.78 4.18
N ASN A 186 14.74 -4.33 5.15
CA ASN A 186 14.77 -2.95 5.60
C ASN A 186 15.10 -2.01 4.44
N THR A 187 14.16 -1.15 4.07
CA THR A 187 14.30 -0.40 2.81
C THR A 187 13.63 0.97 2.86
N PRO A 188 14.26 1.99 2.25
CA PRO A 188 13.51 3.16 1.83
C PRO A 188 12.50 2.74 0.74
N PHE A 189 11.41 3.48 0.63
CA PHE A 189 10.44 3.28 -0.44
C PHE A 189 9.89 4.61 -0.96
N GLY A 190 9.54 4.62 -2.24
CA GLY A 190 8.70 5.66 -2.85
C GLY A 190 7.29 5.11 -3.04
N GLU A 191 6.27 5.95 -2.88
CA GLU A 191 4.86 5.56 -2.95
C GLU A 191 4.06 6.62 -3.74
N LEU A 192 3.23 6.14 -4.66
CA LEU A 192 2.13 6.89 -5.26
C LEU A 192 0.81 6.32 -4.76
N ARG A 193 -0.12 7.21 -4.42
CA ARG A 193 -1.31 6.85 -3.68
C ARG A 193 -2.53 7.58 -4.18
N PHE A 194 -3.62 6.85 -4.34
CA PHE A 194 -4.91 7.35 -4.76
C PHE A 194 -5.90 7.04 -3.64
N THR A 195 -6.52 8.07 -3.08
CA THR A 195 -7.48 7.95 -1.99
C THR A 195 -8.80 8.58 -2.40
N ILE A 196 -9.88 7.80 -2.33
CA ILE A 196 -11.26 8.26 -2.48
C ILE A 196 -11.82 8.42 -1.07
N LYS A 197 -12.27 9.61 -0.74
CA LYS A 197 -12.89 9.95 0.56
C LYS A 197 -14.08 10.87 0.38
N GLU A 198 -15.14 10.63 1.14
CA GLU A 198 -16.35 11.48 1.16
C GLU A 198 -16.23 12.67 2.12
#